data_AF-A0A0U2Z0G5-F1
#
_entry.id   AF-A0A0U2Z0G5-F1
#
_cell.length_a   1.000
_cell.length_b   1.000
_cell.length_c   1.000
_cell.angle_alpha   90.00
_cell.angle_beta   90.00
_cell.angle_gamma   90.00
#
_symmetry.space_group_name_H-M   'P 1'
#
loop_
_entity.id
_entity.type
_entity.pdbx_description
1 polymer ?
#
loop_
_entity_poly.entity_id
_entity_poly.type
_entity_poly.pdbx_seq_one_letter_code
_entity_poly.pdbx_strand_id
1 'polypeptide(L)'
;MKILTLTFLLTLFKLSIFGQTNDAWTAFWNKDTTLIGYKDKNGVVKIEPKFQTGFTLASKFDNIIAVAEEVNPIWKLYYLTKS
;
A
#
# COMPACT_ATOMS: atom_id res chain seq x y z
N MET A 1 21.91 43.24 2.28
CA MET A 1 20.46 42.93 2.40
C MET A 1 19.92 42.05 1.26
N LYS A 2 20.29 42.28 0.00
CA LYS A 2 19.82 41.49 -1.17
C LYS A 2 20.10 39.98 -1.10
N ILE A 3 21.26 39.57 -0.55
CA ILE A 3 21.62 38.15 -0.40
C ILE A 3 20.74 37.49 0.67
N LEU A 4 20.54 38.14 1.83
CA LEU A 4 19.65 37.63 2.89
C LEU A 4 18.20 37.45 2.44
N THR A 5 17.68 38.37 1.63
CA THR A 5 16.35 38.23 1.03
C THR A 5 16.28 37.09 0.01
N LEU A 6 17.35 36.84 -0.75
CA LEU A 6 17.42 35.72 -1.69
C LEU A 6 17.46 34.37 -0.96
N THR A 7 18.21 34.27 0.15
CA THR A 7 18.25 33.05 0.97
C THR A 7 16.90 32.75 1.61
N PHE A 8 16.17 33.79 2.05
CA PHE A 8 14.82 33.65 2.60
C PHE A 8 13.79 33.24 1.55
N LEU A 9 13.94 33.69 0.29
CA LEU A 9 13.05 33.31 -0.80
C LEU A 9 13.24 31.84 -1.21
N LEU A 10 14.48 31.33 -1.16
CA LEU A 10 14.81 29.94 -1.50
C LEU A 10 14.30 28.92 -0.47
N THR A 11 14.09 29.31 0.79
CA THR A 11 13.54 28.39 1.82
C THR A 11 12.03 28.21 1.72
N LEU A 12 11.30 29.19 1.18
CA LEU A 12 9.84 29.12 0.99
C LEU A 12 9.43 28.09 -0.07
N PHE A 13 10.29 27.82 -1.07
CA PHE A 13 10.03 26.79 -2.09
C PHE A 13 10.17 25.34 -1.60
N LYS A 14 10.70 25.11 -0.39
CA LYS A 14 10.85 23.75 0.16
C LYS A 14 9.57 23.19 0.79
N LEU A 15 8.50 23.98 0.90
CA LEU A 15 7.24 23.53 1.53
C LEU A 15 6.35 22.68 0.60
N SER A 16 6.70 22.53 -0.68
CA SER A 16 5.88 21.82 -1.68
C SER A 16 6.45 20.46 -2.08
N ILE A 17 7.31 19.85 -1.26
CA ILE A 17 7.80 18.49 -1.51
C ILE A 17 6.67 17.51 -1.14
N PHE A 18 5.67 17.39 -2.00
CA PHE A 18 4.73 16.28 -2.01
C PHE A 18 5.51 15.02 -2.41
N GLY A 19 6.33 14.52 -1.49
CA GLY A 19 7.09 13.30 -1.66
C GLY A 19 6.14 12.12 -1.68
N GLN A 20 5.91 11.59 -2.88
CA GLN A 20 5.15 10.38 -3.20
C GLN A 20 3.79 10.31 -2.49
N THR A 21 2.69 10.48 -3.23
CA THR A 21 1.39 9.97 -2.76
C THR A 21 1.53 8.45 -2.67
N ASN A 22 2.02 7.97 -1.53
CA ASN A 22 2.25 6.57 -1.27
C ASN A 22 0.86 5.94 -1.12
N ASP A 23 0.23 5.60 -2.25
CA ASP A 23 -1.07 4.91 -2.30
C ASP A 23 -0.87 3.42 -2.01
N ALA A 24 -0.04 3.16 -1.01
CA ALA A 24 0.14 1.85 -0.43
C ALA A 24 -1.21 1.38 0.10
N TRP A 25 -1.57 0.15 -0.25
CA TRP A 25 -2.73 -0.48 0.34
C TRP A 25 -2.26 -1.28 1.55
N THR A 26 -3.00 -1.20 2.63
CA THR A 26 -2.69 -1.85 3.88
C THR A 26 -3.52 -3.12 4.01
N ALA A 27 -2.88 -4.20 4.45
CA ALA A 27 -3.56 -5.46 4.72
C ALA A 27 -4.60 -5.30 5.84
N PHE A 28 -5.71 -6.02 5.74
CA PHE A 28 -6.66 -6.18 6.82
C PHE A 28 -7.26 -7.59 6.80
N TRP A 29 -7.66 -8.06 7.98
CA TRP A 29 -8.24 -9.38 8.14
C TRP A 29 -9.75 -9.37 7.99
N ASN A 30 -10.29 -10.52 7.58
CA ASN A 30 -11.70 -10.83 7.81
C ASN A 30 -11.97 -11.07 9.31
N LYS A 31 -13.25 -11.26 9.65
CA LYS A 31 -13.71 -11.35 11.05
C LYS A 31 -13.06 -12.48 11.85
N ASP A 32 -12.76 -13.61 11.22
CA ASP A 32 -12.18 -14.79 11.86
C ASP A 32 -10.65 -14.89 11.69
N THR A 33 -10.02 -13.87 11.08
CA THR A 33 -8.56 -13.75 10.87
C THR A 33 -7.92 -14.80 9.94
N THR A 34 -8.73 -15.57 9.21
CA THR A 34 -8.24 -16.60 8.27
C THR A 34 -7.82 -16.04 6.91
N LEU A 35 -8.38 -14.90 6.51
CA LEU A 35 -8.17 -14.30 5.19
C LEU A 35 -7.70 -12.85 5.28
N ILE A 36 -6.84 -12.47 4.33
CA ILE A 36 -6.29 -11.12 4.15
C ILE A 36 -6.89 -10.48 2.90
N GLY A 37 -7.30 -9.22 3.05
CA GLY A 37 -7.63 -8.28 1.99
C GLY A 37 -6.75 -7.03 2.07
N TYR A 38 -6.95 -6.08 1.16
CA TYR A 38 -6.19 -4.83 1.10
C TYR A 38 -7.10 -3.61 0.90
N LYS A 39 -6.83 -2.53 1.64
CA LYS A 39 -7.58 -1.27 1.57
C LYS A 39 -6.63 -0.09 1.42
N ASP A 40 -7.09 0.99 0.79
CA ASP A 40 -6.28 2.20 0.66
C ASP A 40 -6.16 2.98 1.98
N LYS A 41 -5.37 4.06 1.95
CA LYS A 41 -5.16 4.95 3.11
C LYS A 41 -6.43 5.59 3.66
N ASN A 42 -7.49 5.70 2.85
CA ASN A 42 -8.78 6.25 3.26
C ASN A 42 -9.71 5.15 3.81
N GLY A 43 -9.26 3.91 3.86
CA GLY A 43 -10.02 2.76 4.33
C GLY A 43 -10.94 2.14 3.27
N VAL A 44 -10.87 2.59 2.01
CA VAL A 44 -11.67 2.00 0.93
C VAL A 44 -11.08 0.62 0.59
N VAL A 45 -11.90 -0.42 0.69
CA VAL A 45 -11.48 -1.78 0.34
C VAL A 45 -11.21 -1.85 -1.16
N LYS A 46 -10.00 -2.31 -1.51
CA LYS A 46 -9.54 -2.50 -2.89
C LYS A 46 -9.54 -3.96 -3.27
N ILE A 47 -9.24 -4.83 -2.31
CA ILE A 47 -9.31 -6.28 -2.43
C ILE A 47 -10.00 -6.80 -1.18
N GLU A 48 -11.14 -7.46 -1.35
CA GLU A 48 -11.82 -8.16 -0.26
C GLU A 48 -10.95 -9.29 0.32
N PRO A 49 -11.11 -9.67 1.60
CA PRO A 49 -10.36 -10.76 2.18
C PRO A 49 -10.58 -12.07 1.45
N LYS A 50 -9.53 -12.59 0.82
CA LYS A 50 -9.56 -13.86 0.08
C LYS A 50 -8.22 -14.59 0.01
N PHE A 51 -7.14 -13.98 0.49
CA PHE A 51 -5.82 -14.60 0.51
C PHE A 51 -5.57 -15.25 1.86
N GLN A 52 -5.02 -16.45 1.85
CA GLN A 52 -4.87 -17.22 3.09
C GLN A 52 -3.81 -16.60 4.00
N THR A 53 -4.20 -16.36 5.25
CA THR A 53 -3.28 -16.00 6.33
C THR A 53 -2.25 -17.11 6.52
N GLY A 54 -0.97 -16.76 6.61
CA GLY A 54 0.16 -17.70 6.76
C GLY A 54 0.96 -17.92 5.48
N PHE A 55 0.31 -17.81 4.32
CA PHE A 55 1.00 -17.79 3.01
C PHE A 55 1.15 -16.38 2.47
N THR A 56 0.12 -15.56 2.65
CA THR A 56 0.20 -14.11 2.40
C THR A 56 0.44 -13.42 3.73
N LEU A 57 1.56 -12.72 3.87
CA LEU A 57 1.96 -12.03 5.11
C LEU A 57 2.32 -10.55 4.89
N ALA A 58 2.28 -10.09 3.63
CA ALA A 58 2.62 -8.72 3.29
C ALA A 58 1.59 -7.75 3.89
N SER A 59 2.01 -6.97 4.88
CA SER A 59 1.18 -5.95 5.53
C SER A 59 0.92 -4.73 4.65
N LYS A 60 1.73 -4.55 3.60
CA LYS A 60 1.70 -3.43 2.67
C LYS A 60 1.78 -3.94 1.24
N PHE A 61 0.88 -3.47 0.40
CA PHE A 61 0.91 -3.66 -1.05
C PHE A 61 1.29 -2.33 -1.67
N ASP A 62 2.51 -2.20 -2.19
CA ASP A 62 2.98 -0.99 -2.87
C ASP A 62 2.75 -1.09 -4.38
N ASN A 63 3.50 -1.95 -5.05
CA ASN A 63 3.46 -2.12 -6.51
C ASN A 63 3.24 -3.57 -6.93
N ILE A 64 3.86 -4.51 -6.21
CA ILE A 64 3.75 -5.95 -6.43
C ILE A 64 3.68 -6.68 -5.09
N ILE A 65 2.85 -7.72 -4.98
CA ILE A 65 2.81 -8.63 -3.83
C ILE A 65 2.65 -10.08 -4.28
N ALA A 66 3.22 -11.00 -3.51
CA ALA A 66 2.92 -12.43 -3.65
C ALA A 66 1.68 -12.76 -2.80
N VAL A 67 0.75 -13.52 -3.37
CA VAL A 67 -0.48 -13.96 -2.70
C VAL A 67 -0.70 -15.45 -2.91
N ALA A 68 -1.44 -16.04 -1.97
CA ALA A 68 -1.93 -17.41 -2.06
C ALA A 68 -3.45 -17.42 -1.93
N GLU A 69 -4.13 -17.99 -2.92
CA GLU A 69 -5.58 -18.14 -2.96
C GLU A 69 -5.92 -19.63 -3.08
N GLU A 70 -6.84 -20.09 -2.23
CA GLU A 70 -7.36 -21.44 -2.32
C GLU A 70 -8.44 -21.49 -3.41
N VAL A 71 -8.13 -22.11 -4.54
CA VAL A 71 -9.07 -22.38 -5.61
C VAL A 71 -9.32 -23.89 -5.61
N ASN A 72 -10.24 -24.27 -4.72
CA ASN A 72 -10.60 -25.64 -4.36
C ASN A 72 -10.43 -26.66 -5.52
N PRO A 73 -9.57 -27.70 -5.41
CA PRO A 73 -8.73 -28.11 -4.28
C PRO A 73 -7.26 -27.64 -4.37
N ILE A 74 -6.96 -26.62 -5.16
CA ILE A 74 -5.57 -26.24 -5.50
C ILE A 74 -5.22 -24.87 -4.90
N TRP A 75 -4.02 -24.79 -4.33
CA TRP A 75 -3.40 -23.53 -3.95
C TRP A 75 -2.81 -22.84 -5.17
N LYS A 76 -3.28 -21.63 -5.47
CA LYS A 76 -2.66 -20.77 -6.49
C LYS A 76 -1.78 -19.75 -5.82
N LEU A 77 -0.49 -19.79 -6.15
CA LEU A 77 0.48 -18.79 -5.75
C LEU A 77 0.82 -17.94 -6.97
N TYR A 78 0.65 -16.63 -6.84
CA TYR A 78 0.90 -15.70 -7.93
C TYR A 78 1.23 -14.31 -7.42
N TYR A 79 1.69 -13.45 -8.33
CA TYR A 79 1.96 -12.06 -8.04
C TYR A 79 0.80 -11.17 -8.51
N LEU A 80 0.40 -10.23 -7.67
CA LEU A 80 -0.49 -9.14 -8.04
C LEU A 80 0.33 -7.88 -8.24
N THR A 81 0.03 -7.14 -9.31
CA THR A 81 0.61 -5.82 -9.59
C THR A 81 -0.47 -4.76 -9.55
N LYS A 82 -0.17 -3.59 -9.00
CA LYS A 82 -1.01 -2.40 -9.20
C LYS A 82 -0.73 -1.80 -10.57
N SER A 83 -1.78 -1.42 -11.30
CA SER A 83 -1.72 -0.70 -12.58
C SER A 83 -1.94 0.79 -12.37
#